data_AF-A0A239M648-F1
#
_entry.id   AF-A0A239M648-F1
#
_cell.length_a   1.000
_cell.length_b   1.000
_cell.length_c   1.000
_cell.angle_alpha   90.00
_cell.angle_beta   90.00
_cell.angle_gamma   90.00
#
_symmetry.space_group_name_H-M   'P 1'
#
loop_
_entity.id
_entity.type
_entity.pdbx_description
1 polymer ?
#
loop_
_entity_poly.entity_id
_entity_poly.type
_entity_poly.pdbx_seq_one_letter_code
_entity_poly.pdbx_strand_id
1 'polypeptide(L)'
;MEYVDLNTGFYLMGFPDYGEFKRIKQLCQDRYKHIAFAGEFGYMHEIQAKRWARSVPSGYQNYALSLDDYYNSDYIKPRPERIPKGLKSIETAIQELERKAQYKVRYVLIVRK
;
A
#
# COMPACT_ATOMS: atom_id res chain seq x y z
N MET A 1 0.58 -15.85 -0.63
CA MET A 1 -0.21 -14.62 -0.39
C MET A 1 0.69 -13.48 -0.74
N GLU A 2 0.36 -12.75 -1.80
CA GLU A 2 1.17 -11.64 -2.26
C GLU A 2 1.07 -10.47 -1.29
N TYR A 3 2.19 -9.79 -1.08
CA TYR A 3 2.27 -8.58 -0.28
C TYR A 3 3.23 -7.59 -0.93
N VAL A 4 3.07 -6.31 -0.61
CA VAL A 4 4.02 -5.26 -0.93
C VAL A 4 4.62 -4.74 0.36
N ASP A 5 5.95 -4.69 0.39
CA ASP A 5 6.70 -4.06 1.45
C ASP A 5 6.64 -2.54 1.30
N LEU A 6 6.05 -1.85 2.27
CA LEU A 6 5.94 -0.39 2.23
C LEU A 6 7.26 0.31 2.61
N ASN A 7 8.30 -0.43 2.99
CA ASN A 7 9.60 0.08 3.42
C ASN A 7 9.51 1.09 4.58
N THR A 8 8.47 0.95 5.40
CA THR A 8 8.17 1.76 6.60
C THR A 8 7.97 0.92 7.86
N GLY A 9 8.28 -0.38 7.78
CA GLY A 9 7.93 -1.33 8.84
C GLY A 9 6.50 -1.87 8.74
N PHE A 10 5.85 -1.68 7.59
CA PHE A 10 4.52 -2.21 7.30
C PHE A 10 4.52 -3.04 6.01
N TYR A 11 3.69 -4.09 6.00
CA TYR A 11 3.31 -4.83 4.79
C TYR A 11 1.89 -4.45 4.39
N LEU A 12 1.67 -4.31 3.09
CA LEU A 12 0.35 -4.19 2.48
C LEU A 12 -0.04 -5.52 1.84
N MET A 13 -1.19 -6.04 2.22
CA MET A 13 -1.84 -7.20 1.59
C MET A 13 -3.14 -6.73 0.93
N GLY A 14 -3.46 -7.30 -0.23
CA GLY A 14 -4.68 -7.01 -0.99
C GLY A 14 -5.51 -8.27 -1.17
N PHE A 15 -6.83 -8.10 -1.27
CA PHE A 15 -7.79 -9.19 -1.46
C PHE A 15 -8.90 -8.79 -2.42
N PRO A 16 -9.37 -9.71 -3.28
CA PRO A 16 -10.44 -9.43 -4.23
C PRO A 16 -11.82 -9.45 -3.58
N ASP A 17 -12.01 -10.27 -2.54
CA ASP A 17 -13.29 -10.46 -1.85
C ASP A 17 -13.17 -10.39 -0.31
N TYR A 18 -14.33 -10.22 0.34
CA TYR A 18 -14.43 -10.04 1.78
C TYR A 18 -14.17 -11.34 2.56
N GLY A 19 -14.45 -12.50 1.98
CA GLY A 19 -14.32 -13.80 2.65
C GLY A 19 -12.86 -14.12 2.97
N GLU A 20 -11.98 -13.99 1.97
CA GLU A 20 -10.54 -14.17 2.19
C GLU A 20 -9.96 -13.10 3.13
N PHE A 21 -10.33 -11.84 2.91
CA PHE A 21 -9.94 -10.73 3.77
C PHE A 21 -10.30 -10.98 5.25
N LYS A 22 -11.53 -11.41 5.54
CA LYS A 22 -11.99 -11.70 6.90
C LYS A 22 -11.18 -12.82 7.54
N ARG A 23 -10.91 -13.90 6.79
CA ARG A 23 -10.12 -15.04 7.27
C ARG A 23 -8.70 -14.63 7.66
N ILE A 24 -8.02 -13.86 6.80
CA ILE A 24 -6.65 -13.41 7.08
C ILE A 24 -6.59 -12.36 8.18
N LYS A 25 -7.56 -11.44 8.21
CA LYS A 25 -7.71 -10.47 9.31
C LYS A 25 -7.76 -11.18 10.67
N GLN A 26 -8.61 -12.21 10.80
CA GLN A 26 -8.71 -12.98 12.04
C GLN A 26 -7.37 -13.64 12.40
N LEU A 27 -6.73 -14.29 11.43
CA LEU A 27 -5.43 -14.94 11.65
C LEU A 27 -4.33 -13.95 12.08
N CYS A 28 -4.35 -12.72 11.56
CA CYS A 28 -3.42 -11.67 12.01
C CYS A 28 -3.70 -11.22 13.45
N GLN A 29 -4.97 -11.13 13.84
CA GLN A 29 -5.37 -10.79 15.22
C GLN A 29 -4.94 -11.87 16.21
N ASP A 30 -5.08 -13.15 15.85
CA ASP A 30 -4.78 -14.27 16.73
C ASP A 30 -3.26 -14.49 16.90
N ARG A 31 -2.46 -14.14 15.88
CA ARG A 31 -0.99 -14.40 15.83
C ARG A 31 -0.10 -13.22 16.24
N TYR A 32 -0.62 -12.22 16.94
CA TYR A 32 0.14 -11.05 17.44
C TYR A 32 0.60 -10.03 16.37
N LYS A 33 0.07 -10.05 15.14
CA LYS A 33 0.40 -9.01 14.15
C LYS A 33 -0.46 -7.77 14.39
N HIS A 34 0.18 -6.64 14.68
CA HIS A 34 -0.52 -5.37 14.83
C HIS A 34 -1.10 -4.91 13.48
N ILE A 35 -2.42 -4.96 13.35
CA ILE A 35 -3.15 -4.46 12.19
C ILE A 35 -3.24 -2.94 12.30
N ALA A 36 -2.60 -2.24 11.37
CA ALA A 36 -2.67 -0.79 11.28
C ALA A 36 -3.89 -0.31 10.50
N PHE A 37 -4.34 -1.10 9.51
CA PHE A 37 -5.55 -0.86 8.74
C PHE A 37 -6.16 -2.17 8.24
N ALA A 38 -7.49 -2.24 8.23
CA ALA A 38 -8.23 -3.35 7.65
C ALA A 38 -9.57 -2.82 7.11
N GLY A 39 -9.73 -2.81 5.78
CA GLY A 39 -10.97 -2.34 5.17
C GLY A 39 -10.88 -2.23 3.66
N GLU A 40 -11.94 -1.71 3.03
CA GLU A 40 -11.89 -1.40 1.60
C GLU A 40 -10.97 -0.21 1.36
N PHE A 41 -10.18 -0.29 0.28
CA PHE A 41 -9.27 0.80 -0.09
C PHE A 41 -10.01 2.12 -0.32
N GLY A 42 -11.23 2.07 -0.88
CA GLY A 42 -12.06 3.26 -1.13
C GLY A 42 -12.42 4.05 0.13
N TYR A 43 -12.32 3.46 1.32
CA TYR A 43 -12.54 4.14 2.61
C TYR A 43 -11.25 4.56 3.31
N MET A 44 -10.07 4.36 2.70
CA MET A 44 -8.81 4.81 3.27
C MET A 44 -8.68 6.33 3.16
N HIS A 45 -8.37 6.98 4.28
CA HIS A 45 -8.15 8.42 4.28
C HIS A 45 -6.67 8.79 4.08
N GLU A 46 -6.43 9.99 3.55
CA GLU A 46 -5.07 10.50 3.35
C GLU A 46 -4.23 10.49 4.63
N ILE A 47 -4.79 10.97 5.74
CA ILE A 47 -4.06 11.04 7.02
C ILE A 47 -3.61 9.67 7.51
N GLN A 48 -4.36 8.62 7.16
CA GLN A 48 -4.04 7.24 7.45
C GLN A 48 -2.93 6.75 6.51
N ALA A 49 -3.13 6.91 5.19
CA ALA A 49 -2.18 6.50 4.18
C ALA A 49 -0.77 7.10 4.39
N LYS A 50 -0.69 8.38 4.79
CA LYS A 50 0.59 9.05 5.11
C LYS A 50 1.39 8.40 6.24
N ARG A 51 0.74 7.68 7.16
CA ARG A 51 1.42 7.01 8.28
C ARG A 51 2.17 5.75 7.84
N TRP A 52 1.77 5.16 6.71
CA TRP A 52 2.28 3.87 6.26
C TRP A 52 3.06 3.98 4.95
N ALA A 53 2.76 4.98 4.12
CA ALA A 53 3.50 5.25 2.90
C ALA A 53 4.83 5.97 3.19
N ARG A 54 5.91 5.52 2.57
CA ARG A 54 7.22 6.19 2.63
C ARG A 54 7.19 7.50 1.85
N SER A 55 7.62 8.59 2.49
CA SER A 55 7.92 9.86 1.81
C SER A 55 9.33 9.82 1.19
N VAL A 56 9.47 10.41 0.01
CA VAL A 56 10.70 10.53 -0.77
C VAL A 56 10.90 11.99 -1.21
N PRO A 57 12.11 12.44 -1.57
CA PRO A 57 12.38 13.84 -1.94
C PRO A 57 11.39 14.45 -2.95
N SER A 58 10.96 13.70 -3.96
CA SER A 58 10.00 14.16 -4.98
C SER A 58 8.53 14.04 -4.53
N GLY A 59 8.21 13.37 -3.42
CA GLY A 59 6.85 13.18 -2.93
C GLY A 59 6.70 11.94 -2.05
N TYR A 60 5.96 10.95 -2.54
CA TYR A 60 5.77 9.67 -1.87
C TYR A 60 6.16 8.54 -2.82
N GLN A 61 6.53 7.40 -2.25
CA GLN A 61 7.06 6.26 -2.99
C GLN A 61 6.09 5.78 -4.07
N ASN A 62 6.60 5.54 -5.28
CA ASN A 62 5.94 4.69 -6.27
C ASN A 62 6.48 3.27 -6.10
N TYR A 63 5.63 2.32 -5.69
CA TYR A 63 6.06 0.95 -5.40
C TYR A 63 6.14 0.04 -6.64
N ALA A 64 5.73 0.53 -7.81
CA ALA A 64 5.94 -0.18 -9.07
C ALA A 64 7.42 -0.12 -9.54
N LEU A 65 8.24 0.76 -8.96
CA LEU A 65 9.66 0.89 -9.25
C LEU A 65 10.49 0.53 -8.01
N SER A 66 11.68 -0.01 -8.21
CA SER A 66 12.66 -0.12 -7.14
C SER A 66 13.07 1.28 -6.66
N LEU A 67 13.65 1.39 -5.47
CA LEU A 67 14.04 2.69 -4.93
C LEU A 67 15.14 3.34 -5.78
N ASP A 68 16.09 2.55 -6.25
CA ASP A 68 17.18 3.02 -7.11
C ASP A 68 16.65 3.46 -8.47
N ASP A 69 15.75 2.68 -9.08
CA ASP A 69 15.10 3.07 -10.34
C ASP A 69 14.25 4.32 -10.17
N TYR A 70 13.57 4.47 -9.03
CA TYR A 70 12.76 5.65 -8.74
C TYR A 70 13.62 6.93 -8.74
N TYR A 71 14.80 6.89 -8.12
CA TYR A 71 15.73 8.03 -8.09
C TYR A 71 16.43 8.28 -9.43
N ASN A 72 16.68 7.23 -10.20
CA ASN A 72 17.37 7.32 -11.49
C ASN A 72 16.41 7.54 -12.67
N SER A 73 15.10 7.44 -12.47
CA SER A 73 14.13 7.62 -13.54
C SER A 73 13.94 9.10 -13.91
N ASP A 74 13.95 9.40 -15.21
CA ASP A 74 13.49 10.68 -15.78
C ASP A 74 11.98 10.95 -15.52
N TYR A 75 11.29 10.04 -14.81
CA TYR A 75 9.90 10.12 -14.40
C TYR A 75 9.64 11.06 -13.23
N ILE A 76 10.62 11.84 -12.77
CA ILE A 76 10.39 12.95 -11.83
C ILE A 76 9.63 14.07 -12.58
N LYS A 77 8.37 13.79 -12.94
CA LYS A 77 7.42 14.81 -13.41
C LYS A 77 7.17 15.79 -12.25
N PRO A 78 6.97 17.08 -12.55
CA PRO A 78 6.70 18.09 -11.55
C PRO A 78 5.45 17.71 -10.74
N ARG A 79 5.52 17.95 -9.42
CA ARG A 79 4.46 17.64 -8.47
C ARG A 79 3.15 18.30 -8.91
N PRO A 80 2.03 17.57 -9.07
CA PRO A 80 0.73 18.22 -9.12
C PRO A 80 0.44 18.87 -7.76
N GLU A 81 0.10 20.17 -7.77
CA GLU A 81 0.10 21.05 -6.59
C GLU A 81 -0.96 20.72 -5.53
N ARG A 82 -1.88 19.77 -5.76
CA ARG A 82 -3.05 19.55 -4.88
C ARG A 82 -3.43 18.09 -4.61
N ILE A 83 -2.59 17.10 -4.92
CA ILE A 83 -2.96 15.69 -4.68
C ILE A 83 -2.54 15.26 -3.25
N PRO A 84 -3.43 14.62 -2.47
CA PRO A 84 -3.07 13.86 -1.28
C PRO A 84 -2.05 12.77 -1.65
N LYS A 85 -0.79 12.97 -1.25
CA LYS A 85 0.34 12.19 -1.77
C LYS A 85 0.49 10.81 -1.11
N GLY A 86 -0.05 10.60 0.09
CA GLY A 86 -0.01 9.32 0.80
C GLY A 86 -0.91 8.27 0.14
N LEU A 87 -2.16 8.61 -0.17
CA LEU A 87 -3.09 7.73 -0.87
C LEU A 87 -2.57 7.34 -2.23
N LYS A 88 -1.97 8.27 -2.97
CA LYS A 88 -1.40 7.95 -4.29
C LYS A 88 -0.30 6.90 -4.20
N SER A 89 0.53 6.98 -3.17
CA SER A 89 1.58 5.99 -2.92
C SER A 89 1.00 4.62 -2.59
N ILE A 90 0.00 4.55 -1.71
CA ILE A 90 -0.70 3.29 -1.43
C ILE A 90 -1.41 2.74 -2.67
N GLU A 91 -2.01 3.60 -3.51
CA GLU A 91 -2.60 3.19 -4.78
C GLU A 91 -1.57 2.52 -5.69
N THR A 92 -0.34 3.06 -5.79
CA THR A 92 0.72 2.40 -6.56
C THR A 92 1.15 1.06 -5.97
N ALA A 93 1.13 0.91 -4.64
CA ALA A 93 1.37 -0.38 -3.98
C ALA A 93 0.26 -1.38 -4.29
N ILE A 94 -0.99 -0.93 -4.36
CA ILE A 94 -2.14 -1.76 -4.75
C ILE A 94 -2.01 -2.18 -6.21
N GLN A 95 -1.68 -1.27 -7.12
CA GLN A 95 -1.47 -1.61 -8.54
C GLN A 95 -0.37 -2.66 -8.71
N GLU A 96 0.71 -2.56 -7.94
CA GLU A 96 1.78 -3.55 -7.94
C GLU A 96 1.30 -4.91 -7.37
N LEU A 97 0.46 -4.90 -6.33
CA LEU A 97 -0.19 -6.12 -5.83
C LEU A 97 -1.10 -6.75 -6.89
N GLU A 98 -1.94 -5.95 -7.56
CA GLU A 98 -2.84 -6.43 -8.62
C GLU A 98 -2.04 -7.06 -9.77
N ARG A 99 -0.91 -6.45 -10.13
CA ARG A 99 0.03 -6.99 -11.13
C ARG A 99 0.64 -8.32 -10.70
N LYS A 100 1.06 -8.47 -9.44
CA LYS A 100 1.63 -9.72 -8.92
C LYS A 100 0.59 -10.82 -8.77
N ALA A 101 -0.57 -10.47 -8.24
CA ALA A 101 -1.61 -11.41 -7.85
C ALA A 101 -2.60 -11.74 -8.97
N GLN A 102 -2.56 -10.99 -10.08
CA GLN A 102 -3.41 -11.18 -11.26
C GLN A 102 -4.93 -11.05 -10.96
N TYR A 103 -5.30 -10.21 -10.00
CA TYR A 103 -6.69 -9.86 -9.71
C TYR A 103 -6.80 -8.41 -9.25
N LYS A 104 -8.03 -7.87 -9.30
CA LYS A 104 -8.35 -6.53 -8.78
C LYS A 104 -8.52 -6.55 -7.26
N VAL A 105 -7.80 -5.69 -6.56
CA VAL A 105 -7.84 -5.58 -5.10
C VAL A 105 -8.98 -4.66 -4.68
N ARG A 106 -9.81 -5.11 -3.75
CA ARG A 106 -10.91 -4.32 -3.17
C ARG A 106 -10.67 -4.04 -1.68
N TYR A 107 -10.24 -5.07 -0.96
CA TYR A 107 -9.95 -5.02 0.46
C TYR A 107 -8.45 -5.01 0.68
N VAL A 108 -8.00 -4.21 1.63
CA VAL A 108 -6.58 -4.10 1.99
C VAL A 108 -6.39 -4.30 3.49
N LEU A 109 -5.26 -4.92 3.81
CA LEU A 109 -4.79 -5.12 5.17
C LEU A 109 -3.37 -4.57 5.28
N ILE A 110 -3.16 -3.63 6.19
CA ILE A 110 -1.82 -3.11 6.50
C ILE A 110 -1.43 -3.65 7.86
N VAL A 111 -0.36 -4.42 7.89
CA VAL A 111 0.16 -5.05 9.12
C VAL A 111 1.57 -4.57 9.40
N ARG A 112 1.91 -4.40 10.68
CA ARG A 112 3.31 -4.16 11.08
C ARG A 112 4.13 -5.43 10.82
N LYS A 113 5.38 -5.24 10.35
CA LYS A 113 6.34 -6.34 10.17
C LYS A 113 6.67 -7.03 11.48
#